data_AF-A0A7S4C8E1-F1
#
_entry.id   AF-A0A7S4C8E1-F1
#
_cell.length_a   1.000
_cell.length_b   1.000
_cell.length_c   1.000
_cell.angle_alpha   90.00
_cell.angle_beta   90.00
_cell.angle_gamma   90.00
#
_symmetry.space_group_name_H-M   'P 1'
#
loop_
_entity.id
_entity.type
_entity.pdbx_description
1 polymer ?
#
loop_
_entity_poly.entity_id
_entity_poly.type
_entity_poly.pdbx_seq_one_letter_code
_entity_poly.pdbx_strand_id
1 'polypeptide(L)'
;VFAVDRFSGQLLFHGCEGQDLFQTAEEAVAHVMATINGRVDFTRQVAAILGYTILGFEGLLLVATTTKQTARYPSLQEHIVYTVTQSEWISIPLLQPLHVFPMVPANGLPSDGSPDQAATDEAPSSTSTEDEGYSWLPRYKATAKRLKLTRLDNTHYFCSSLDLTNFWVTSSGAAMQATPRSGTWDAAAPEFVWNDHLMQPFRDAGVPDVCPVLLRGMCCSWDLPQGTVCTYVVRQSNVSPGTRYLARGLGAHDGCVAAGNEYECEHVVWR
;
A
#
# COMPACT_ATOMS: atom_id res chain seq x y z
N VAL A 1 3.86 -8.14 18.15
CA VAL A 1 2.50 -7.54 18.25
C VAL A 1 2.57 -6.03 18.04
N PHE A 2 1.64 -5.44 17.30
CA PHE A 2 1.51 -3.98 17.17
C PHE A 2 0.09 -3.52 17.51
N ALA A 3 -0.04 -2.26 17.91
CA ALA A 3 -1.31 -1.62 18.24
C ALA A 3 -1.43 -0.29 17.48
N VAL A 4 -2.66 0.18 17.32
CA VAL A 4 -2.94 1.53 16.82
C VAL A 4 -3.30 2.39 18.01
N ASP A 5 -2.54 3.46 18.26
CA ASP A 5 -2.90 4.42 19.29
C ASP A 5 -4.22 5.09 18.93
N ARG A 6 -5.20 5.00 19.84
CA ARG A 6 -6.57 5.45 19.60
C ARG A 6 -6.71 6.97 19.48
N PHE A 7 -5.73 7.74 19.97
CA PHE A 7 -5.77 9.20 19.93
C PHE A 7 -5.08 9.75 18.70
N SER A 8 -3.94 9.18 18.32
CA SER A 8 -3.12 9.67 17.21
C SER A 8 -3.32 8.92 15.91
N GLY A 9 -3.75 7.65 15.99
CA GLY A 9 -3.68 6.70 14.89
C GLY A 9 -2.26 6.16 14.64
N GLN A 10 -1.27 6.54 15.45
CA GLN A 10 0.09 6.06 15.28
C GLN A 10 0.16 4.54 15.49
N LEU A 11 0.89 3.85 14.61
CA LEU A 11 1.19 2.43 14.77
C LEU A 11 2.32 2.28 15.79
N LEU A 12 2.07 1.52 16.85
CA LEU A 12 2.99 1.28 17.95
C LEU A 12 3.38 -0.19 17.96
N PHE A 13 4.67 -0.48 17.80
CA PHE A 13 5.19 -1.81 18.00
C PHE A 13 5.55 -2.01 19.48
N HIS A 14 4.89 -2.98 20.11
CA HIS A 14 5.15 -3.37 21.51
C HIS A 14 5.77 -4.76 21.61
N GLY A 15 6.07 -5.37 20.47
CA GLY A 15 6.50 -6.75 20.40
C GLY A 15 7.99 -6.96 20.59
N CYS A 16 8.36 -8.23 20.72
CA CYS A 16 9.74 -8.69 20.62
C CYS A 16 9.91 -9.46 19.30
N GLU A 17 10.80 -8.97 18.44
CA GLU A 17 11.12 -9.63 17.17
C GLU A 17 11.60 -11.08 17.43
N GLY A 18 11.05 -12.04 16.68
CA GLY A 18 11.35 -13.46 16.83
C GLY A 18 10.71 -14.17 18.04
N GLN A 19 10.10 -13.45 18.98
CA GLN A 19 9.37 -14.02 20.12
C GLN A 19 7.85 -13.96 19.95
N ASP A 20 7.34 -12.90 19.31
CA ASP A 20 5.90 -12.74 19.03
C ASP A 20 5.47 -13.48 17.75
N LEU A 21 5.96 -14.72 17.58
CA LEU A 21 5.59 -15.62 16.51
C LEU A 21 4.69 -16.71 17.10
N PHE A 22 3.39 -16.59 16.84
CA PHE A 22 2.38 -17.51 17.36
C PHE A 22 2.10 -18.62 16.34
N GLN A 23 1.94 -19.85 16.80
CA GLN A 23 1.61 -20.97 15.90
C GLN A 23 0.12 -20.97 15.55
N THR A 24 -0.71 -20.45 16.45
CA THR A 24 -2.16 -20.43 16.31
C THR A 24 -2.73 -19.04 16.57
N ALA A 25 -3.92 -18.77 16.04
CA ALA A 25 -4.61 -17.51 16.30
C ALA A 25 -5.03 -17.40 17.77
N GLU A 26 -5.35 -18.52 18.40
CA GLU A 26 -5.73 -18.62 19.81
C GLU A 26 -4.59 -18.19 20.74
N GLU A 27 -3.36 -18.64 20.46
CA GLU A 27 -2.16 -18.22 21.20
C GLU A 27 -1.93 -16.70 21.08
N ALA A 28 -2.06 -16.15 19.87
CA ALA A 28 -1.90 -14.73 19.63
C ALA A 28 -2.95 -13.92 20.42
N VAL A 29 -4.21 -14.36 20.40
CA VAL A 29 -5.30 -13.71 21.14
C VAL A 29 -5.09 -13.81 22.65
N ALA A 30 -4.65 -14.96 23.16
CA ALA A 30 -4.36 -15.15 24.58
C ALA A 30 -3.23 -14.23 25.05
N HIS A 31 -2.16 -14.10 24.26
CA HIS A 31 -1.07 -13.17 24.53
C HIS A 31 -1.55 -11.71 24.56
N VAL A 32 -2.37 -11.30 23.58
CA VAL A 32 -2.95 -9.96 23.54
C VAL A 32 -3.85 -9.73 24.76
N MET A 33 -4.76 -10.66 25.09
CA MET A 33 -5.65 -10.55 26.26
C MET A 33 -4.89 -10.42 27.58
N ALA A 34 -3.78 -11.16 27.73
CA ALA A 34 -2.90 -11.03 28.90
C ALA A 34 -2.24 -9.65 28.99
N THR A 35 -2.00 -9.01 27.85
CA THR A 35 -1.31 -7.71 27.76
C THR A 35 -2.26 -6.53 27.93
N ILE A 36 -3.46 -6.57 27.32
CA ILE A 36 -4.34 -5.39 27.21
C ILE A 36 -5.24 -5.14 28.43
N ASN A 37 -5.17 -5.98 29.47
CA ASN A 37 -6.01 -5.92 30.68
C ASN A 37 -7.48 -5.51 30.37
N GLY A 38 -8.03 -6.09 29.31
CA GLY A 38 -9.21 -5.59 28.62
C GLY A 38 -9.89 -6.69 27.81
N ARG A 39 -10.87 -6.30 27.00
CA ARG A 39 -11.68 -7.23 26.20
C ARG A 39 -11.33 -7.13 24.72
N VAL A 40 -11.28 -8.28 24.05
CA VAL A 40 -11.27 -8.36 22.58
C VAL A 40 -12.71 -8.37 22.08
N ASP A 41 -13.09 -7.37 21.30
CA ASP A 41 -14.45 -7.27 20.74
C ASP A 41 -14.66 -8.19 19.54
N PHE A 42 -13.66 -8.30 18.67
CA PHE A 42 -13.66 -9.23 17.54
C PHE A 42 -12.24 -9.63 17.14
N THR A 43 -12.13 -10.74 16.42
CA THR A 43 -10.89 -11.22 15.80
C THR A 43 -11.12 -11.43 14.31
N ARG A 44 -10.07 -11.22 13.50
CA ARG A 44 -10.13 -11.41 12.05
C ARG A 44 -8.83 -12.07 11.58
N GLN A 45 -8.93 -13.25 11.01
CA GLN A 45 -7.82 -13.87 10.29
C GLN A 45 -7.79 -13.32 8.85
N VAL A 46 -6.60 -12.96 8.39
CA VAL A 46 -6.35 -12.41 7.05
C VAL A 46 -5.13 -13.10 6.45
N ALA A 47 -5.03 -13.11 5.12
CA ALA A 47 -3.89 -13.68 4.41
C ALA A 47 -2.65 -12.77 4.50
N ALA A 48 -2.83 -11.45 4.42
CA ALA A 48 -1.75 -10.47 4.55
C ALA A 48 -2.27 -9.07 4.94
N ILE A 49 -1.42 -8.27 5.57
CA ILE A 49 -1.64 -6.83 5.79
C ILE A 49 -0.98 -6.08 4.64
N LEU A 50 -1.75 -5.35 3.84
CA LEU A 50 -1.26 -4.70 2.62
C LEU A 50 -0.97 -3.21 2.80
N GLY A 51 -1.38 -2.61 3.92
CA GLY A 51 -1.08 -1.22 4.21
C GLY A 51 -1.94 -0.60 5.30
N TYR A 52 -1.53 0.58 5.77
CA TYR A 52 -2.23 1.35 6.78
C TYR A 52 -2.14 2.85 6.46
N THR A 53 -3.21 3.59 6.73
CA THR A 53 -3.20 5.07 6.62
C THR A 53 -4.20 5.68 7.59
N ILE A 54 -4.03 6.96 7.91
CA ILE A 54 -4.94 7.72 8.76
C ILE A 54 -5.66 8.73 7.87
N LEU A 55 -6.99 8.79 7.99
CA LEU A 55 -7.79 9.73 7.23
C LEU A 55 -8.90 10.33 8.09
N GLY A 56 -8.67 11.56 8.57
CA GLY A 56 -9.57 12.24 9.47
C GLY A 56 -9.66 11.50 10.81
N PHE A 57 -10.85 10.97 11.11
CA PHE A 57 -11.15 10.25 12.36
C PHE A 57 -11.08 8.72 12.22
N GLU A 58 -10.59 8.20 11.10
CA GLU A 58 -10.48 6.76 10.86
C GLU A 58 -9.02 6.40 10.55
N GLY A 59 -8.49 5.42 11.28
CA GLY A 59 -7.38 4.60 10.81
C GLY A 59 -7.93 3.57 9.82
N LEU A 60 -7.33 3.45 8.65
CA LEU A 60 -7.75 2.54 7.59
C LEU A 60 -6.66 1.49 7.38
N LEU A 61 -6.96 0.25 7.77
CA LEU A 61 -6.08 -0.90 7.58
C LEU A 61 -6.54 -1.69 6.34
N LEU A 62 -5.68 -1.79 5.33
CA LEU A 62 -5.92 -2.59 4.14
C LEU A 62 -5.39 -4.01 4.34
N VAL A 63 -6.23 -5.01 4.14
CA VAL A 63 -5.88 -6.42 4.28
C VAL A 63 -6.27 -7.22 3.04
N ALA A 64 -5.48 -8.25 2.72
CA ALA A 64 -5.90 -9.32 1.84
C ALA A 64 -6.64 -10.35 2.67
N THR A 65 -7.93 -10.55 2.42
CA THR A 65 -8.70 -11.60 3.10
C THR A 65 -8.44 -12.96 2.47
N THR A 66 -8.28 -13.00 1.15
CA THR A 66 -7.94 -14.21 0.40
C THR A 66 -6.86 -13.92 -0.64
N THR A 67 -5.93 -14.85 -0.79
CA THR A 67 -4.88 -14.83 -1.80
C THR A 67 -4.82 -16.16 -2.55
N LYS A 68 -4.36 -16.12 -3.79
CA LYS A 68 -4.06 -17.31 -4.58
C LYS A 68 -2.56 -17.36 -4.85
N GLN A 69 -1.94 -18.51 -4.61
CA GLN A 69 -0.60 -18.78 -5.11
C GLN A 69 -0.63 -18.88 -6.63
N THR A 70 0.09 -18.00 -7.32
CA THR A 70 0.05 -17.87 -8.78
C THR A 70 1.38 -18.14 -9.45
N ALA A 71 2.49 -17.96 -8.75
CA ALA A 71 3.81 -18.28 -9.25
C ALA A 71 4.72 -18.84 -8.16
N ARG A 72 5.73 -19.59 -8.59
CA ARG A 72 6.83 -20.06 -7.76
C ARG A 72 8.13 -19.72 -8.47
N TYR A 73 9.06 -19.09 -7.79
CA TYR A 73 10.37 -18.77 -8.35
C TYR A 73 11.41 -19.82 -7.97
N PRO A 74 12.28 -20.21 -8.91
CA PRO A 74 13.35 -21.16 -8.66
C PRO A 74 14.50 -20.49 -7.93
N SER A 75 14.68 -20.77 -6.65
CA SER A 75 15.93 -20.45 -5.98
C SER A 75 16.30 -21.54 -4.98
N LEU A 76 17.44 -21.41 -4.31
CA LEU A 76 17.80 -22.27 -3.17
C LEU A 76 16.72 -22.25 -2.06
N GLN A 77 15.89 -21.21 -2.02
CA GLN A 77 14.68 -21.10 -1.22
C GLN A 77 13.44 -21.01 -2.14
N GLU A 78 12.35 -21.68 -1.78
CA GLU A 78 11.11 -21.56 -2.56
C GLU A 78 10.47 -20.19 -2.31
N HIS A 79 10.47 -19.34 -3.34
CA HIS A 79 9.80 -18.05 -3.30
C HIS A 79 8.39 -18.18 -3.92
N ILE A 80 7.37 -17.92 -3.11
CA ILE A 80 5.97 -18.05 -3.54
C ILE A 80 5.39 -16.66 -3.77
N VAL A 81 4.77 -16.47 -4.93
CA VAL A 81 4.05 -15.24 -5.27
C VAL A 81 2.56 -15.46 -5.06
N TYR A 82 1.95 -14.50 -4.36
CA TYR A 82 0.53 -14.50 -4.05
C TYR A 82 -0.16 -13.35 -4.78
N THR A 83 -1.19 -13.68 -5.54
CA THR A 83 -2.13 -12.70 -6.11
C THR A 83 -3.27 -12.48 -5.12
N VAL A 84 -3.58 -11.22 -4.85
CA VAL A 84 -4.72 -10.84 -4.00
C VAL A 84 -6.01 -11.16 -4.75
N THR A 85 -6.87 -12.01 -4.19
CA THR A 85 -8.16 -12.36 -4.81
C THR A 85 -9.33 -11.66 -4.15
N GLN A 86 -9.20 -11.34 -2.86
CA GLN A 86 -10.16 -10.55 -2.11
C GLN A 86 -9.41 -9.65 -1.12
N SER A 87 -9.88 -8.42 -0.98
CA SER A 87 -9.33 -7.41 -0.08
C SER A 87 -10.41 -6.66 0.67
N GLU A 88 -10.07 -6.13 1.84
CA GLU A 88 -10.98 -5.38 2.70
C GLU A 88 -10.23 -4.21 3.37
N TRP A 89 -10.95 -3.11 3.58
CA TRP A 89 -10.50 -2.01 4.44
C TRP A 89 -11.19 -2.10 5.79
N ILE A 90 -10.42 -2.30 6.85
CA ILE A 90 -10.89 -2.28 8.23
C ILE A 90 -10.77 -0.85 8.75
N SER A 91 -11.88 -0.30 9.22
CA SER A 91 -11.93 1.07 9.78
C SER A 91 -11.75 1.02 11.30
N ILE A 92 -10.80 1.79 11.80
CA ILE A 92 -10.44 1.90 13.21
C ILE A 92 -10.83 3.32 13.67
N PRO A 93 -11.88 3.49 14.50
CA PRO A 93 -12.31 4.82 14.93
C PRO A 93 -11.25 5.43 15.87
N LEU A 94 -10.86 6.68 15.58
CA LEU A 94 -9.91 7.45 16.36
C LEU A 94 -10.64 8.53 17.19
N LEU A 95 -10.12 8.80 18.39
CA LEU A 95 -10.70 9.78 19.32
C LEU A 95 -10.31 11.22 18.97
N GLN A 96 -9.12 11.43 18.43
CA GLN A 96 -8.66 12.72 17.94
C GLN A 96 -8.04 12.52 16.55
N PRO A 97 -8.30 13.42 15.60
CA PRO A 97 -7.63 13.35 14.31
C PRO A 97 -6.25 13.99 14.48
N LEU A 98 -5.16 13.24 14.35
CA LEU A 98 -3.92 13.90 13.97
C LEU A 98 -4.12 14.44 12.56
N HIS A 99 -3.87 15.74 12.38
CA HIS A 99 -3.73 16.37 11.07
C HIS A 99 -2.49 15.75 10.38
N VAL A 100 -2.65 14.61 9.72
CA VAL A 100 -1.58 14.03 8.89
C VAL A 100 -2.06 13.96 7.45
N PHE A 101 -2.01 15.10 6.77
CA PHE A 101 -1.58 15.18 5.39
C PHE A 101 -0.82 16.49 5.20
N PRO A 102 0.32 16.52 4.51
CA PRO A 102 0.78 17.76 3.92
C PRO A 102 -0.33 18.18 2.95
N MET A 103 -0.96 19.32 3.23
CA MET A 103 -1.83 19.95 2.25
C MET A 103 -0.97 20.14 1.00
N VAL A 104 -1.27 19.43 -0.08
CA VAL A 104 -0.87 19.95 -1.39
C VAL A 104 -1.52 21.33 -1.46
N PRO A 105 -0.75 22.43 -1.49
CA PRO A 105 -1.35 23.75 -1.57
C PRO A 105 -2.25 23.76 -2.80
N ALA A 106 -3.44 24.32 -2.66
CA ALA A 106 -4.44 24.41 -3.73
C ALA A 106 -3.94 25.13 -5.00
N ASN A 107 -2.70 25.60 -5.02
CA ASN A 107 -2.05 26.34 -6.10
C ASN A 107 -1.40 25.44 -7.17
N GLY A 108 -1.63 24.12 -7.15
CA GLY A 108 -1.06 23.17 -8.12
C GLY A 108 -1.99 22.70 -9.25
N LEU A 109 -3.26 23.12 -9.27
CA LEU A 109 -4.13 22.89 -10.43
C LEU A 109 -3.92 24.03 -11.42
N PRO A 110 -3.61 23.77 -12.71
CA PRO A 110 -3.60 24.83 -13.71
C PRO A 110 -5.01 25.42 -13.76
N SER A 111 -5.09 26.72 -13.50
CA SER A 111 -6.29 27.51 -13.68
C SER A 111 -6.78 27.30 -15.12
N ASP A 112 -7.97 26.71 -15.29
CA ASP A 112 -8.69 26.75 -16.56
C ASP A 112 -8.94 28.23 -16.89
N GLY A 113 -8.12 28.75 -17.79
CA GLY A 113 -8.33 30.06 -18.38
C GLY A 113 -9.48 30.00 -19.36
N SER A 114 -10.59 30.66 -19.01
CA SER A 114 -11.41 31.35 -20.00
C SER A 114 -11.96 32.63 -19.36
N PRO A 115 -11.85 33.78 -20.06
CA PRO A 115 -12.31 35.07 -19.57
C PRO A 115 -13.79 35.21 -19.89
N ASP A 116 -14.59 35.51 -18.89
CA ASP A 116 -15.82 36.33 -18.96
C ASP A 116 -16.70 35.98 -17.76
N GLN A 117 -16.70 36.83 -16.74
CA GLN A 117 -17.92 37.52 -16.32
C GLN A 117 -17.64 38.47 -15.15
N ALA A 118 -18.24 39.64 -15.29
CA ALA A 118 -18.07 40.82 -14.48
C ALA A 118 -18.70 40.69 -13.09
N ALA A 119 -18.21 41.57 -12.21
CA ALA A 119 -18.59 41.78 -10.83
C ALA A 119 -20.09 41.83 -10.56
N THR A 120 -20.48 41.19 -9.45
CA THR A 120 -21.54 41.66 -8.57
C THR A 120 -21.12 41.42 -7.12
N ASP A 121 -20.94 42.51 -6.39
CA ASP A 121 -20.73 42.56 -4.95
C ASP A 121 -22.01 42.11 -4.22
N GLU A 122 -21.96 40.97 -3.54
CA GLU A 122 -22.85 40.68 -2.41
C GLU A 122 -22.02 40.01 -1.29
N ALA A 123 -21.91 40.71 -0.16
CA ALA A 123 -21.29 40.19 1.05
C ALA A 123 -22.21 39.13 1.70
N PRO A 124 -21.72 37.95 2.09
CA PRO A 124 -22.53 37.03 2.86
C PRO A 124 -22.55 37.46 4.34
N SER A 125 -23.78 37.50 4.83
CA SER A 125 -24.18 37.68 6.21
C SER A 125 -23.57 36.64 7.15
N SER A 126 -23.36 37.07 8.38
CA SER A 126 -22.84 36.30 9.51
C SER A 126 -23.63 35.01 9.76
N THR A 127 -23.05 33.87 9.39
CA THR A 127 -23.38 32.56 9.95
C THR A 127 -22.40 32.20 11.07
N SER A 128 -22.95 31.61 12.12
CA SER A 128 -22.35 31.22 13.39
C SER A 128 -20.94 30.62 13.34
N THR A 129 -20.08 31.09 14.23
CA THR A 129 -18.67 30.72 14.45
C THR A 129 -18.40 29.29 14.95
N GLU A 130 -19.34 28.35 14.78
CA GLU A 130 -19.17 26.94 15.20
C GLU A 130 -18.95 25.96 14.03
N ASP A 131 -19.21 26.37 12.78
CA ASP A 131 -19.10 25.50 11.60
C ASP A 131 -17.71 25.50 10.91
N GLU A 132 -16.79 26.38 11.32
CA GLU A 132 -15.46 26.47 10.69
C GLU A 132 -14.51 25.33 11.08
N GLY A 133 -14.73 24.68 12.24
CA GLY A 133 -13.80 23.68 12.79
C GLY A 133 -13.67 22.39 11.97
N TYR A 134 -14.64 22.10 11.09
CA TYR A 134 -14.73 20.84 10.36
C TYR A 134 -15.10 21.00 8.87
N SER A 135 -14.77 22.14 8.25
CA SER A 135 -15.03 22.34 6.81
C SER A 135 -14.36 21.30 5.89
N TRP A 136 -13.32 20.63 6.38
CA TRP A 136 -12.62 19.52 5.70
C TRP A 136 -13.33 18.15 5.83
N LEU A 137 -14.32 18.02 6.72
CA LEU A 137 -15.02 16.76 7.04
C LEU A 137 -15.64 16.08 5.79
N PRO A 138 -16.30 16.80 4.87
CA PRO A 138 -16.85 16.18 3.66
C PRO A 138 -15.77 15.63 2.72
N ARG A 139 -14.61 16.31 2.63
CA ARG A 139 -13.51 15.93 1.74
C ARG A 139 -12.88 14.61 2.18
N TYR A 140 -12.60 14.42 3.47
CA TYR A 140 -12.02 13.14 3.91
C TYR A 140 -13.03 11.99 3.74
N LYS A 141 -14.32 12.20 4.03
CA LYS A 141 -15.34 11.15 3.85
C LYS A 141 -15.40 10.69 2.38
N ALA A 142 -15.31 11.64 1.44
CA ALA A 142 -15.23 11.34 0.02
C ALA A 142 -13.94 10.58 -0.33
N THR A 143 -12.80 10.99 0.19
CA THR A 143 -11.51 10.30 -0.02
C THR A 143 -11.52 8.88 0.57
N ALA A 144 -12.05 8.70 1.78
CA ALA A 144 -12.17 7.40 2.46
C ALA A 144 -13.04 6.46 1.62
N LYS A 145 -14.17 6.97 1.12
CA LYS A 145 -15.04 6.23 0.22
C LYS A 145 -14.32 5.83 -1.07
N ARG A 146 -13.51 6.72 -1.67
CA ARG A 146 -12.73 6.41 -2.88
C ARG A 146 -11.66 5.36 -2.62
N LEU A 147 -10.93 5.46 -1.50
CA LEU A 147 -9.94 4.45 -1.10
C LEU A 147 -10.59 3.07 -0.91
N LYS A 148 -11.73 3.02 -0.23
CA LYS A 148 -12.52 1.80 0.00
C LYS A 148 -13.07 1.17 -1.29
N LEU A 149 -13.11 1.92 -2.40
CA LEU A 149 -13.50 1.44 -3.73
C LEU A 149 -12.33 0.97 -4.60
N THR A 150 -11.09 1.08 -4.11
CA THR A 150 -9.91 0.62 -4.84
C THR A 150 -9.97 -0.89 -5.03
N ARG A 151 -9.91 -1.35 -6.28
CA ARG A 151 -9.98 -2.77 -6.60
C ARG A 151 -8.59 -3.38 -6.68
N LEU A 152 -8.29 -4.29 -5.74
CA LEU A 152 -7.03 -5.04 -5.74
C LEU A 152 -7.18 -6.46 -6.32
N ASP A 153 -8.42 -6.94 -6.39
CA ASP A 153 -8.74 -8.32 -6.74
C ASP A 153 -8.23 -8.70 -8.14
N ASN A 154 -7.30 -9.64 -8.17
CA ASN A 154 -6.61 -10.17 -9.35
C ASN A 154 -5.80 -9.12 -10.14
N THR A 155 -5.51 -7.97 -9.54
CA THR A 155 -4.72 -6.89 -10.15
C THR A 155 -3.45 -6.58 -9.38
N HIS A 156 -3.28 -7.16 -8.19
CA HIS A 156 -2.11 -6.96 -7.35
C HIS A 156 -1.55 -8.30 -6.87
N TYR A 157 -0.23 -8.34 -6.70
CA TYR A 157 0.48 -9.50 -6.21
C TYR A 157 1.67 -9.08 -5.36
N PHE A 158 2.12 -9.99 -4.50
CA PHE A 158 3.27 -9.76 -3.63
C PHE A 158 4.03 -11.07 -3.41
N CYS A 159 5.29 -10.94 -3.00
CA CYS A 159 6.09 -12.02 -2.45
C CYS A 159 6.76 -11.49 -1.18
N SER A 160 6.69 -12.25 -0.08
CA SER A 160 7.32 -11.84 1.18
C SER A 160 8.83 -12.05 1.20
N SER A 161 9.37 -12.87 0.29
CA SER A 161 10.76 -13.36 0.35
C SER A 161 11.63 -12.96 -0.86
N LEU A 162 11.01 -12.48 -1.95
CA LEU A 162 11.70 -12.08 -3.18
C LEU A 162 11.27 -10.68 -3.61
N ASP A 163 12.23 -9.81 -3.91
CA ASP A 163 11.94 -8.52 -4.52
C ASP A 163 11.51 -8.73 -5.99
N LEU A 164 10.26 -8.36 -6.28
CA LEU A 164 9.69 -8.42 -7.63
C LEU A 164 9.65 -7.05 -8.31
N THR A 165 10.16 -6.00 -7.65
CA THR A 165 10.19 -4.65 -8.22
C THR A 165 11.26 -4.50 -9.29
N ASN A 166 12.30 -5.33 -9.24
CA ASN A 166 13.39 -5.42 -10.20
C ASN A 166 13.31 -6.69 -11.06
N PHE A 167 14.07 -6.71 -12.16
CA PHE A 167 14.24 -7.94 -12.97
C PHE A 167 15.00 -9.02 -12.19
N TRP A 168 14.70 -10.28 -12.51
CA TRP A 168 15.33 -11.47 -11.94
C TRP A 168 16.86 -11.47 -12.08
N VAL A 169 17.37 -10.93 -13.18
CA VAL A 169 18.81 -10.72 -13.43
C VAL A 169 19.07 -9.23 -13.58
N THR A 170 19.82 -8.65 -12.65
CA THR A 170 20.29 -7.27 -12.80
C THR A 170 21.54 -7.23 -13.70
N SER A 171 21.82 -6.07 -14.30
CA SER A 171 22.97 -5.81 -15.18
C SER A 171 24.35 -6.08 -14.56
N SER A 172 24.41 -6.26 -13.23
CA SER A 172 25.63 -6.64 -12.50
C SER A 172 25.92 -8.16 -12.50
N GLY A 173 25.02 -8.99 -13.04
CA GLY A 173 25.14 -10.45 -12.99
C GLY A 173 24.93 -11.04 -11.59
N ALA A 174 24.64 -10.21 -10.58
CA ALA A 174 24.20 -10.67 -9.27
C ALA A 174 22.75 -11.19 -9.39
N ALA A 175 22.60 -12.50 -9.28
CA ALA A 175 21.30 -13.12 -9.01
C ALA A 175 20.88 -12.83 -7.57
N MET A 176 19.59 -12.59 -7.37
CA MET A 176 18.92 -12.33 -6.09
C MET A 176 19.28 -11.01 -5.40
N GLN A 177 18.27 -10.15 -5.27
CA GLN A 177 18.10 -9.40 -4.03
C GLN A 177 16.91 -10.03 -3.31
N ALA A 178 17.10 -10.39 -2.03
CA ALA A 178 15.95 -10.71 -1.18
C ALA A 178 14.97 -9.53 -1.23
N THR A 179 13.68 -9.76 -0.94
CA THR A 179 12.80 -8.64 -0.58
C THR A 179 13.57 -7.72 0.36
N PRO A 180 13.52 -6.38 0.20
CA PRO A 180 14.21 -5.48 1.12
C PRO A 180 13.72 -5.74 2.55
N ARG A 181 14.39 -6.64 3.28
CA ARG A 181 14.15 -6.92 4.68
C ARG A 181 14.96 -5.90 5.42
N SER A 182 14.26 -5.06 6.17
CA SER A 182 14.86 -4.04 7.04
C SER A 182 15.78 -3.03 6.34
N GLY A 183 15.28 -1.80 6.15
CA GLY A 183 16.14 -0.61 6.08
C GLY A 183 16.97 -0.37 4.81
N THR A 184 17.12 -1.34 3.90
CA THR A 184 17.81 -1.14 2.60
C THR A 184 16.82 -1.07 1.45
N TRP A 185 15.84 -0.15 1.57
CA TRP A 185 14.86 0.13 0.53
C TRP A 185 15.45 0.85 -0.70
N ASP A 186 16.72 1.27 -0.63
CA ASP A 186 17.48 1.87 -1.75
C ASP A 186 17.60 0.92 -2.96
N ALA A 187 17.33 -0.38 -2.77
CA ALA A 187 17.45 -1.41 -3.79
C ALA A 187 16.14 -1.67 -4.57
N ALA A 188 14.97 -1.43 -3.97
CA ALA A 188 13.69 -1.60 -4.67
C ALA A 188 13.50 -0.50 -5.71
N ALA A 189 12.84 -0.82 -6.82
CA ALA A 189 12.40 0.16 -7.80
C ALA A 189 11.10 0.84 -7.30
N PRO A 190 11.17 2.05 -6.69
CA PRO A 190 10.04 2.67 -5.99
C PRO A 190 8.84 2.91 -6.90
N GLU A 191 9.07 3.11 -8.20
CA GLU A 191 8.03 3.28 -9.20
C GLU A 191 7.07 2.09 -9.28
N PHE A 192 7.48 0.88 -8.92
CA PHE A 192 6.63 -0.32 -8.97
C PHE A 192 5.99 -0.66 -7.62
N VAL A 193 6.39 0.00 -6.53
CA VAL A 193 5.87 -0.21 -5.18
C VAL A 193 4.52 0.51 -5.04
N TRP A 194 3.41 -0.23 -5.18
CA TRP A 194 2.07 0.37 -5.18
C TRP A 194 1.64 0.87 -3.80
N ASN A 195 1.98 0.14 -2.74
CA ASN A 195 1.59 0.45 -1.38
C ASN A 195 2.63 1.28 -0.61
N ASP A 196 3.57 1.97 -1.27
CA ASP A 196 4.69 2.65 -0.59
C ASP A 196 4.23 3.57 0.55
N HIS A 197 3.28 4.47 0.26
CA HIS A 197 2.70 5.37 1.26
C HIS A 197 1.93 4.64 2.37
N LEU A 198 1.36 3.46 2.08
CA LEU A 198 0.61 2.68 3.07
C LEU A 198 1.54 1.80 3.94
N MET A 199 2.76 1.55 3.49
CA MET A 199 3.78 0.86 4.27
C MET A 199 4.48 1.79 5.26
N GLN A 200 4.50 3.10 5.00
CA GLN A 200 5.25 4.07 5.81
C GLN A 200 4.97 3.95 7.33
N PRO A 201 3.71 3.81 7.80
CA PRO A 201 3.46 3.67 9.24
C PRO A 201 4.09 2.42 9.87
N PHE A 202 4.25 1.32 9.11
CA PHE A 202 4.94 0.12 9.57
C PHE A 202 6.45 0.31 9.61
N ARG A 203 7.00 1.08 8.65
CA ARG A 203 8.42 1.47 8.64
C ARG A 203 8.75 2.34 9.86
N ASP A 204 7.93 3.34 10.12
CA ASP A 204 8.10 4.27 11.25
C ASP A 204 7.99 3.54 12.60
N ALA A 205 7.16 2.50 12.67
CA ALA A 205 7.03 1.64 13.84
C ALA A 205 8.14 0.58 13.98
N GLY A 206 9.08 0.51 13.03
CA GLY A 206 10.19 -0.46 13.06
C GLY A 206 9.81 -1.89 12.68
N VAL A 207 8.67 -2.10 12.01
CA VAL A 207 8.17 -3.42 11.58
C VAL A 207 7.84 -3.50 10.08
N PRO A 208 8.79 -3.15 9.19
CA PRO A 208 8.55 -3.11 7.75
C PRO A 208 8.12 -4.47 7.17
N ASP A 209 8.62 -5.57 7.72
CA ASP A 209 8.38 -6.93 7.23
C ASP A 209 6.92 -7.41 7.40
N VAL A 210 6.11 -6.72 8.22
CA VAL A 210 4.69 -7.05 8.42
C VAL A 210 3.85 -6.71 7.19
N CYS A 211 4.27 -5.72 6.40
CA CYS A 211 3.54 -5.24 5.23
C CYS A 211 4.39 -5.50 3.97
N PRO A 212 4.06 -6.51 3.15
CA PRO A 212 4.87 -6.83 1.98
C PRO A 212 4.72 -5.77 0.90
N VAL A 213 5.73 -5.68 0.04
CA VAL A 213 5.66 -4.87 -1.18
C VAL A 213 4.56 -5.39 -2.09
N LEU A 214 3.61 -4.53 -2.40
CA LEU A 214 2.51 -4.83 -3.30
C LEU A 214 2.79 -4.23 -4.68
N LEU A 215 2.74 -5.07 -5.71
CA LEU A 215 2.89 -4.65 -7.10
C LEU A 215 1.53 -4.68 -7.80
N ARG A 216 1.33 -3.77 -8.75
CA ARG A 216 0.18 -3.79 -9.67
C ARG A 216 0.57 -4.49 -10.96
N GLY A 217 -0.25 -5.43 -11.43
CA GLY A 217 -0.01 -6.21 -12.64
C GLY A 217 -0.41 -7.67 -12.48
N MET A 218 0.39 -8.57 -13.05
CA MET A 218 0.13 -10.01 -13.04
C MET A 218 1.44 -10.79 -12.88
N CYS A 219 1.40 -11.88 -12.11
CA CYS A 219 2.49 -12.84 -12.02
C CYS A 219 1.88 -14.25 -12.09
N CYS A 220 2.37 -15.09 -12.99
CA CYS A 220 1.86 -16.45 -13.17
C CYS A 220 2.95 -17.41 -13.65
N SER A 221 2.89 -18.65 -13.16
CA SER A 221 3.78 -19.74 -13.61
C SER A 221 3.00 -20.85 -14.29
N TRP A 222 3.66 -21.53 -15.23
CA TRP A 222 3.17 -22.76 -15.87
C TRP A 222 4.27 -23.81 -15.90
N ASP A 223 3.90 -25.05 -15.54
CA ASP A 223 4.73 -26.22 -15.76
C ASP A 223 4.72 -26.57 -17.25
N LEU A 224 5.92 -26.63 -17.83
CA LEU A 224 6.18 -27.02 -19.19
C LEU A 224 6.76 -28.45 -19.25
N PRO A 225 6.77 -29.09 -20.43
CA PRO A 225 7.36 -30.42 -20.57
C PRO A 225 8.80 -30.50 -20.07
N GLN A 226 9.22 -31.72 -19.70
CA GLN A 226 10.58 -32.03 -19.27
C GLN A 226 11.02 -31.34 -17.96
N GLY A 227 10.06 -31.00 -17.09
CA GLY A 227 10.33 -30.36 -15.79
C GLY A 227 10.73 -28.90 -15.90
N THR A 228 10.50 -28.27 -17.05
CA THR A 228 10.75 -26.83 -17.23
C THR A 228 9.58 -26.06 -16.63
N VAL A 229 9.82 -24.91 -16.03
CA VAL A 229 8.76 -24.00 -15.60
C VAL A 229 9.01 -22.63 -16.21
N CYS A 230 7.94 -21.98 -16.63
CA CYS A 230 7.96 -20.62 -17.14
C CYS A 230 7.12 -19.73 -16.24
N THR A 231 7.70 -18.63 -15.76
CA THR A 231 7.01 -17.55 -15.05
C THR A 231 6.95 -16.32 -15.92
N TYR A 232 5.76 -15.75 -16.03
CA TYR A 232 5.54 -14.45 -16.62
C TYR A 232 5.21 -13.43 -15.54
N VAL A 233 5.93 -12.31 -15.54
CA VAL A 233 5.75 -11.22 -14.60
C VAL A 233 5.49 -9.94 -15.36
N VAL A 234 4.44 -9.25 -14.94
CA VAL A 234 4.04 -7.94 -15.44
C VAL A 234 3.92 -7.03 -14.24
N ARG A 235 4.68 -5.93 -14.24
CA ARG A 235 4.61 -4.89 -13.20
C ARG A 235 4.32 -3.55 -13.85
N GLN A 236 3.39 -2.80 -13.25
CA GLN A 236 2.95 -1.50 -13.74
C GLN A 236 3.49 -0.40 -12.85
N SER A 237 4.06 0.64 -13.48
CA SER A 237 4.58 1.82 -12.78
C SER A 237 3.46 2.65 -12.14
N ASN A 238 3.81 3.32 -11.05
CA ASN A 238 2.99 4.24 -10.27
C ASN A 238 3.41 5.70 -10.38
N VAL A 239 4.43 6.03 -11.18
CA VAL A 239 4.95 7.41 -11.34
C VAL A 239 3.96 8.35 -12.01
N SER A 240 2.98 7.83 -12.74
CA SER A 240 1.83 8.61 -13.25
C SER A 240 0.58 7.73 -13.34
N PRO A 241 -0.08 7.47 -12.20
CA PRO A 241 -1.20 6.55 -12.14
C PRO A 241 -2.46 7.24 -12.66
N GLY A 242 -3.11 6.66 -13.68
CA GLY A 242 -4.38 7.17 -14.20
C GLY A 242 -4.60 6.85 -15.67
N THR A 243 -5.73 7.31 -16.22
CA THR A 243 -6.09 7.15 -17.64
C THR A 243 -6.21 8.49 -18.39
N ARG A 244 -5.99 9.62 -17.72
CA ARG A 244 -6.14 10.98 -18.26
C ARG A 244 -5.04 11.93 -17.77
N TYR A 245 -4.93 13.09 -18.44
CA TYR A 245 -4.07 14.25 -18.15
C TYR A 245 -2.55 13.98 -18.14
N LEU A 246 -2.05 13.22 -17.16
CA LEU A 246 -0.62 12.92 -16.97
C LEU A 246 -0.27 11.44 -17.24
N ALA A 247 -1.27 10.62 -17.57
CA ALA A 247 -1.10 9.19 -17.83
C ALA A 247 -0.47 8.86 -19.20
N ARG A 248 -0.18 9.87 -20.04
CA ARG A 248 0.36 9.69 -21.38
C ARG A 248 1.53 10.64 -21.58
N GLY A 249 2.54 10.18 -22.30
CA GLY A 249 3.74 10.96 -22.60
C GLY A 249 4.77 10.85 -21.48
N LEU A 250 5.67 11.82 -21.46
CA LEU A 250 6.80 11.88 -20.55
C LEU A 250 6.52 12.94 -19.47
N GLY A 251 6.59 12.53 -18.21
CA GLY A 251 6.52 13.44 -17.06
C GLY A 251 7.91 13.64 -16.46
N ALA A 252 8.17 14.85 -15.94
CA ALA A 252 9.33 15.07 -15.08
C ALA A 252 8.95 14.64 -13.65
N HIS A 253 9.67 13.67 -13.09
CA HIS A 253 9.50 13.19 -11.72
C HIS A 253 10.88 13.13 -11.07
N ASP A 254 11.08 13.85 -9.96
CA ASP A 254 12.33 13.84 -9.17
C ASP A 254 13.62 13.98 -9.99
N GLY A 255 13.60 14.84 -11.00
CA GLY A 255 14.76 15.11 -11.87
C GLY A 255 14.97 14.10 -13.01
N CYS A 256 14.12 13.08 -13.12
CA CYS A 256 14.11 12.09 -14.19
C CYS A 256 12.89 12.28 -15.11
N VAL A 257 13.02 11.81 -16.36
CA VAL A 257 11.93 11.79 -17.33
C VAL A 257 11.36 10.37 -17.34
N ALA A 258 10.13 10.21 -16.88
CA ALA A 258 9.46 8.90 -16.79
C ALA A 258 8.24 8.84 -17.71
N ALA A 259 8.01 7.68 -18.31
CA ALA A 259 6.83 7.46 -19.13
C ALA A 259 5.61 7.20 -18.24
N GLY A 260 4.48 7.86 -18.56
CA GLY A 260 3.22 7.55 -17.91
C GLY A 260 2.70 6.16 -18.30
N ASN A 261 2.12 5.45 -17.33
CA ASN A 261 1.48 4.14 -17.53
C ASN A 261 2.42 3.07 -18.12
N GLU A 262 3.68 3.07 -17.70
CA GLU A 262 4.67 2.07 -18.09
C GLU A 262 4.37 0.68 -17.50
N TYR A 263 4.65 -0.35 -18.30
CA TYR A 263 4.61 -1.74 -17.89
C TYR A 263 5.94 -2.40 -18.24
N GLU A 264 6.51 -3.10 -17.27
CA GLU A 264 7.62 -4.02 -17.52
C GLU A 264 7.10 -5.45 -17.55
N CYS A 265 7.60 -6.21 -18.52
CA CYS A 265 7.27 -7.61 -18.73
C CYS A 265 8.54 -8.45 -18.67
N GLU A 266 8.52 -9.52 -17.89
CA GLU A 266 9.63 -10.45 -17.73
C GLU A 266 9.15 -11.89 -17.91
N HIS A 267 9.90 -12.67 -18.68
CA HIS A 267 9.75 -14.12 -18.75
C HIS A 267 10.96 -14.78 -18.08
N VAL A 268 10.71 -15.55 -17.04
CA VAL A 268 11.73 -16.36 -16.36
C VAL A 268 11.46 -17.81 -16.66
N VAL A 269 12.40 -18.47 -17.35
CA VAL A 269 12.31 -19.89 -17.69
C VAL A 269 13.43 -20.64 -17.00
N TRP A 270 13.11 -21.72 -16.31
CA TRP A 270 14.09 -22.54 -15.61
C TRP A 270 13.73 -24.02 -15.69
N ARG A 271 14.72 -24.84 -15.36
CA ARG A 271 14.65 -26.30 -15.35
C ARG A 271 15.44 -26.84 -14.17
#